data_AF-A0A1F6V0L0-F1
#
_entry.id   AF-A0A1F6V0L0-F1
#
_cell.length_a   1.000
_cell.length_b   1.000
_cell.length_c   1.000
_cell.angle_alpha   90.00
_cell.angle_beta   90.00
_cell.angle_gamma   90.00
#
_symmetry.space_group_name_H-M   'P 1'
#
loop_
_entity.id
_entity.type
_entity.pdbx_description
1 polymer ?
#
loop_
_entity_poly.entity_id
_entity_poly.type
_entity_poly.pdbx_seq_one_letter_code
_entity_poly.pdbx_strand_id
1 'polypeptide(L)'
;MTHPAQQVSFINYRHEPATFRNSSDETSQRGQVIYCCSEKSVYDPVDGARVLGGPAKQPLTAIVLEQDQRGDLYAIGTLGGELYEKFFETFGSRLSLEFRTSDVRRPVKTSARVVPLATYCSNQVLC
;
A
#
# COMPACT_ATOMS: atom_id res chain seq x y z
N MET A 1 -9.93 -6.25 -0.93
CA MET A 1 -9.15 -5.03 -1.24
C MET A 1 -9.01 -4.21 0.02
N THR A 2 -7.79 -4.01 0.48
CA THR A 2 -7.46 -3.35 1.74
C THR A 2 -6.63 -2.11 1.44
N HIS A 3 -6.87 -1.03 2.19
CA HIS A 3 -6.07 0.20 2.15
C HIS A 3 -5.92 0.76 3.58
N PRO A 4 -4.89 1.56 3.84
CA PRO A 4 -4.82 2.34 5.08
C PRO A 4 -5.99 3.30 5.21
N ALA A 5 -6.65 3.32 6.36
CA ALA A 5 -7.65 4.33 6.73
C ALA A 5 -7.30 4.95 8.08
N GLN A 6 -7.87 6.13 8.41
CA GLN A 6 -7.58 6.82 9.66
C GLN A 6 -7.84 5.96 10.90
N GLN A 7 -8.91 5.16 10.89
CA GLN A 7 -9.30 4.34 12.04
C GLN A 7 -8.46 3.07 12.17
N VAL A 8 -8.23 2.37 11.05
CA VAL A 8 -7.56 1.07 11.06
C VAL A 8 -6.82 0.81 9.74
N SER A 9 -5.64 0.21 9.83
CA SER A 9 -4.90 -0.32 8.68
C SER A 9 -4.57 -1.80 8.89
N PHE A 10 -5.00 -2.63 7.94
CA PHE A 10 -4.67 -4.06 7.92
C PHE A 10 -3.47 -4.37 7.02
N ILE A 11 -2.95 -3.40 6.28
CA ILE A 11 -1.76 -3.55 5.43
C ILE A 11 -0.66 -2.65 5.95
N ASN A 12 0.49 -3.23 6.28
CA ASN A 12 1.57 -2.55 6.97
C ASN A 12 2.93 -3.06 6.48
N TYR A 13 3.95 -2.19 6.51
CA TYR A 13 5.34 -2.60 6.38
C TYR A 13 5.80 -3.22 7.70
N ARG A 14 6.48 -4.38 7.62
CA ARG A 14 6.99 -5.14 8.75
C ARG A 14 8.50 -5.06 8.70
N HIS A 15 9.09 -4.22 9.54
CA HIS A 15 10.55 -4.17 9.68
C HIS A 15 11.05 -5.49 10.28
N GLU A 16 10.46 -5.89 11.41
CA GLU A 16 10.75 -7.15 12.08
C GLU A 16 10.22 -8.38 11.31
N PRO A 17 10.83 -9.56 11.51
CA PRO A 17 10.39 -10.78 10.86
C PRO A 17 8.92 -11.15 11.15
N ALA A 18 8.14 -11.34 10.09
CA ALA A 18 6.79 -11.86 10.14
C ALA A 18 6.74 -13.31 9.65
N THR A 19 5.84 -14.12 10.22
CA THR A 19 5.63 -15.52 9.83
C THR A 19 4.41 -15.63 8.91
N PHE A 20 4.56 -16.32 7.79
CA PHE A 20 3.50 -16.48 6.78
C PHE A 20 3.65 -17.80 6.00
N ARG A 21 2.63 -18.17 5.23
CA ARG A 21 2.66 -19.30 4.29
C ARG A 21 3.12 -18.79 2.92
N ASN A 22 4.18 -19.38 2.36
CA ASN A 22 4.70 -18.98 1.05
C ASN A 22 3.87 -19.57 -0.11
N SER A 23 4.29 -19.35 -1.36
CA SER A 23 3.64 -19.88 -2.55
C SER A 23 3.60 -21.41 -2.65
N SER A 24 4.51 -22.10 -1.97
CA SER A 24 4.57 -23.57 -1.88
C SER A 24 3.76 -24.11 -0.68
N ASP A 25 3.03 -23.24 0.01
CA ASP A 25 2.30 -23.54 1.25
C ASP A 25 3.23 -24.10 2.33
N GLU A 26 4.41 -23.48 2.49
CA GLU A 26 5.35 -23.77 3.58
C GLU A 26 5.44 -22.57 4.53
N THR A 27 5.71 -22.84 5.80
CA THR A 27 5.93 -21.76 6.79
C THR A 27 7.25 -21.07 6.51
N SER A 28 7.19 -19.76 6.29
CA SER A 28 8.34 -18.89 6.04
C SER A 28 8.36 -17.75 7.05
N GLN A 29 9.56 -17.26 7.38
CA GLN A 29 9.75 -16.11 8.26
C GLN A 29 10.66 -15.09 7.56
N ARG A 30 10.20 -13.84 7.44
CA ARG A 30 10.97 -12.78 6.77
C ARG A 30 10.59 -11.40 7.29
N GLY A 31 11.61 -10.56 7.54
CA GLY A 31 11.42 -9.14 7.86
C GLY A 31 11.54 -8.28 6.61
N GLN A 32 11.32 -6.97 6.76
CA GLN A 32 11.34 -6.00 5.66
C GLN A 32 10.34 -6.34 4.54
N VAL A 33 9.14 -6.79 4.90
CA VAL A 33 8.05 -7.16 3.98
C VAL A 33 6.85 -6.25 4.14
N ILE A 34 5.99 -6.17 3.13
CA ILE A 34 4.64 -5.60 3.29
C ILE A 34 3.68 -6.76 3.53
N TYR A 35 2.93 -6.71 4.63
CA TYR A 35 1.98 -7.77 5.00
C TYR A 35 0.56 -7.20 5.13
N CYS A 36 -0.38 -7.76 4.37
CA CYS A 36 -1.81 -7.56 4.53
C CYS A 36 -2.42 -8.64 5.44
N CYS A 37 -2.79 -8.27 6.67
CA CYS A 37 -3.50 -9.12 7.63
C CYS A 37 -4.90 -9.54 7.17
N SER A 38 -5.55 -8.73 6.33
CA SER A 38 -6.93 -8.99 5.92
C SER A 38 -7.05 -10.26 5.07
N GLU A 39 -6.14 -10.43 4.11
CA GLU A 39 -6.19 -11.52 3.13
C GLU A 39 -4.97 -12.46 3.26
N LYS A 40 -4.03 -12.13 4.15
CA LYS A 40 -2.75 -12.81 4.41
C LYS A 40 -1.74 -12.76 3.25
N SER A 41 -1.87 -11.79 2.36
CA SER A 41 -0.91 -11.57 1.27
C SER A 41 0.36 -10.88 1.78
N VAL A 42 1.52 -11.39 1.35
CA VAL A 42 2.85 -10.88 1.72
C VAL A 42 3.62 -10.49 0.47
N TYR A 43 4.28 -9.33 0.50
CA TYR A 43 4.97 -8.76 -0.65
C TYR A 43 6.41 -8.38 -0.29
N ASP A 44 7.31 -8.58 -1.26
CA ASP A 44 8.73 -8.23 -1.16
C ASP A 44 9.01 -6.85 -1.76
N PRO A 45 9.11 -5.76 -0.96
CA PRO A 45 9.26 -4.42 -1.51
C PRO A 45 10.60 -4.20 -2.23
N VAL A 46 11.65 -4.98 -1.93
CA VAL A 46 12.95 -4.83 -2.63
C VAL A 46 12.95 -5.48 -4.01
N ASP A 47 11.97 -6.35 -4.28
CA ASP A 47 11.83 -7.11 -5.52
C ASP A 47 10.49 -6.77 -6.20
N GLY A 48 10.25 -5.46 -6.39
CA GLY A 48 9.08 -4.95 -7.11
C GLY A 48 7.73 -5.30 -6.46
N ALA A 49 7.69 -5.45 -5.14
CA ALA A 49 6.53 -5.94 -4.39
C ALA A 49 6.04 -7.33 -4.84
N ARG A 50 6.94 -8.20 -5.31
CA ARG A 50 6.61 -9.59 -5.68
C ARG A 50 5.84 -10.29 -4.55
N VAL A 51 4.81 -11.04 -4.92
CA VAL A 51 4.01 -11.84 -3.98
C VAL A 51 4.86 -12.99 -3.44
N LEU A 52 5.04 -13.02 -2.12
CA LEU A 52 5.74 -14.09 -1.40
C LEU A 52 4.77 -15.15 -0.87
N GLY A 53 3.52 -14.77 -0.60
CA GLY A 53 2.49 -15.65 -0.04
C GLY A 53 1.11 -14.99 -0.04
N GLY A 54 0.09 -15.81 0.24
CA GLY A 54 -1.32 -15.40 0.25
C GLY A 54 -1.99 -15.34 -1.13
N PRO A 55 -3.26 -14.88 -1.21
CA PRO A 55 -4.11 -15.01 -2.39
C PRO A 55 -3.91 -13.94 -3.47
N ALA A 56 -3.03 -12.95 -3.25
CA ALA A 56 -2.78 -11.91 -4.24
C ALA A 56 -2.22 -12.50 -5.54
N LYS A 57 -2.81 -12.13 -6.69
CA LYS A 57 -2.42 -12.66 -8.00
C LYS A 57 -1.35 -11.84 -8.72
N GLN A 58 -1.09 -10.63 -8.25
CA GLN A 58 -0.14 -9.70 -8.85
C GLN A 58 0.60 -8.90 -7.76
N PRO A 59 1.82 -8.41 -8.03
CA PRO A 59 2.52 -7.47 -7.17
C PRO A 59 1.70 -6.20 -6.89
N LEU A 60 2.07 -5.47 -5.83
CA LEU A 60 1.55 -4.12 -5.62
C LEU A 60 2.08 -3.19 -6.72
N THR A 61 1.23 -2.29 -7.22
CA THR A 61 1.65 -1.24 -8.17
C THR A 61 2.74 -0.38 -7.54
N ALA A 62 3.87 -0.24 -8.22
CA ALA A 62 4.94 0.65 -7.78
C ALA A 62 4.68 2.09 -8.24
N ILE A 63 5.07 3.06 -7.42
CA ILE A 63 5.17 4.47 -7.83
C ILE A 63 6.59 4.73 -8.29
N VAL A 64 6.74 5.15 -9.55
CA VAL A 64 8.04 5.50 -10.11
C VAL A 64 8.42 6.88 -9.61
N LEU A 65 9.56 6.96 -8.94
CA LEU A 65 10.10 8.19 -8.39
C LEU A 65 11.36 8.61 -9.15
N GLU A 66 11.44 9.89 -9.50
CA GLU A 66 12.68 10.53 -9.93
C GLU A 66 13.19 11.47 -8.83
N GLN A 67 14.51 11.54 -8.69
CA GLN A 67 15.15 12.48 -7.78
C GLN A 67 15.79 13.61 -8.58
N ASP A 68 15.55 14.85 -8.19
CA ASP A 68 16.22 16.00 -8.80
C ASP A 68 17.63 16.24 -8.22
N GLN A 69 18.32 17.26 -8.71
CA GLN A 69 19.67 17.61 -8.25
C GLN A 69 19.73 18.11 -6.80
N ARG A 70 18.60 18.54 -6.22
CA ARG A 70 18.49 19.01 -4.83
C ARG A 70 18.16 17.87 -3.87
N GLY A 71 17.79 16.71 -4.41
CA GLY A 71 17.41 15.53 -3.65
C GLY A 71 15.89 15.36 -3.48
N ASP A 72 15.08 16.23 -4.09
CA ASP A 72 13.62 16.18 -4.02
C ASP A 72 13.09 15.01 -4.88
N LEU A 73 12.07 14.30 -4.36
CA LEU A 73 11.46 13.15 -5.03
C LEU A 73 10.15 13.52 -5.72
N TYR A 74 10.03 13.11 -6.99
CA TYR A 74 8.86 13.35 -7.84
C TYR A 74 8.24 12.02 -8.27
N ALA A 75 6.93 11.85 -8.01
CA ALA A 75 6.18 10.74 -8.57
C ALA A 75 5.89 11.02 -10.05
N ILE A 76 6.55 10.29 -10.94
CA ILE A 76 6.48 10.51 -12.40
C ILE A 76 5.60 9.49 -13.11
N GLY A 77 5.16 8.44 -12.41
CA GLY A 77 4.29 7.42 -12.99
C GLY A 77 4.09 6.22 -12.08
N THR A 78 3.51 5.19 -12.65
CA THR A 78 3.16 3.93 -12.00
C THR A 78 3.72 2.77 -12.82
N LEU A 79 4.04 1.66 -12.15
CA LEU A 79 4.54 0.45 -12.81
C LEU A 79 3.84 -0.79 -12.24
N GLY A 80 3.27 -1.61 -13.13
CA GLY A 80 2.55 -2.84 -12.77
C GLY A 80 1.03 -2.73 -12.96
N GLY A 81 0.29 -3.74 -12.50
CA GLY A 81 -1.16 -3.77 -12.61
C GLY A 81 -1.82 -2.79 -11.66
N GLU A 82 -2.66 -1.89 -12.18
CA GLU A 82 -3.32 -0.83 -11.40
C GLU A 82 -4.69 -1.27 -10.86
N LEU A 83 -5.04 -0.77 -9.67
CA LEU A 83 -6.36 -0.97 -9.05
C LEU A 83 -7.08 0.35 -8.75
N TYR A 84 -6.57 1.49 -9.23
CA TYR A 84 -7.09 2.82 -8.86
C TYR A 84 -8.56 3.02 -9.23
N GLU A 85 -8.96 2.64 -10.44
CA GLU A 85 -10.36 2.80 -10.87
C GLU A 85 -11.31 1.99 -9.98
N LYS A 86 -11.03 0.70 -9.82
CA LYS A 86 -11.78 -0.20 -8.93
C LYS A 86 -11.79 0.29 -7.48
N PHE A 87 -10.68 0.86 -7.01
CA PHE A 87 -10.59 1.45 -5.68
C PHE A 87 -11.56 2.62 -5.51
N PHE A 88 -11.57 3.57 -6.45
CA PHE A 88 -12.49 4.71 -6.40
C PHE A 88 -13.95 4.30 -6.61
N GLU A 89 -14.23 3.31 -7.45
CA GLU A 89 -15.57 2.72 -7.56
C GLU A 89 -16.04 2.12 -6.22
N THR A 90 -15.15 1.43 -5.51
CA THR A 90 -15.49 0.74 -4.26
C THR A 90 -15.61 1.69 -3.07
N PHE A 91 -14.70 2.67 -2.96
CA PHE A 91 -14.54 3.49 -1.75
C PHE A 91 -14.86 4.97 -1.94
N GLY A 92 -15.10 5.44 -3.17
CA GLY A 92 -15.21 6.86 -3.50
C GLY A 92 -16.21 7.64 -2.64
N SER A 93 -17.40 7.10 -2.40
CA SER A 93 -18.42 7.75 -1.55
C SER A 93 -18.01 7.87 -0.09
N ARG A 94 -17.22 6.92 0.44
CA ARG A 94 -16.67 7.03 1.80
C ARG A 94 -15.56 8.08 1.84
N LEU A 95 -14.69 8.08 0.84
CA LEU A 95 -13.57 9.01 0.73
C LEU A 95 -14.06 10.46 0.57
N SER A 96 -15.13 10.69 -0.17
CA SER A 96 -15.71 12.04 -0.35
C SER A 96 -16.18 12.64 0.98
N LEU A 97 -16.79 11.81 1.84
CA LEU A 97 -17.19 12.20 3.19
C LEU A 97 -15.98 12.40 4.11
N GLU A 98 -15.02 11.47 4.09
CA GLU A 98 -13.82 11.51 4.94
C GLU A 98 -12.96 12.75 4.65
N PHE A 99 -12.72 13.03 3.38
CA PHE A 99 -11.88 14.15 2.93
C PHE A 99 -12.67 15.42 2.62
N ARG A 100 -13.99 15.42 2.85
CA ARG A 100 -14.89 16.57 2.61
C ARG A 100 -14.72 17.18 1.22
N THR A 101 -14.63 16.32 0.20
CA THR A 101 -14.48 16.70 -1.21
C THR A 101 -15.61 16.09 -2.03
N SER A 102 -16.09 16.82 -3.04
CA SER A 102 -17.05 16.30 -4.02
C SER A 102 -16.39 15.49 -5.13
N ASP A 103 -15.08 15.66 -5.33
CA ASP A 103 -14.31 14.96 -6.37
C ASP A 103 -13.05 14.35 -5.75
N VAL A 104 -13.10 13.04 -5.55
CA VAL A 104 -11.99 12.23 -5.02
C VAL A 104 -10.97 11.83 -6.09
N ARG A 105 -11.31 12.01 -7.38
CA ARG A 105 -10.41 11.71 -8.52
C ARG A 105 -9.65 12.95 -9.01
N ARG A 106 -9.98 14.14 -8.50
CA ARG A 106 -9.33 15.39 -8.87
C ARG A 106 -7.80 15.29 -8.72
N PRO A 107 -7.03 15.51 -9.79
CA PRO A 107 -5.57 15.50 -9.71
C PRO A 107 -5.02 16.55 -8.74
N VAL A 108 -4.01 16.15 -7.95
CA VAL A 108 -3.23 17.07 -7.11
C VAL A 108 -2.27 17.86 -8.00
N LYS A 109 -2.29 19.20 -7.91
CA LYS A 109 -1.52 20.08 -8.81
C LYS A 109 -0.24 20.66 -8.21
N THR A 110 -0.03 20.55 -6.91
CA THR A 110 1.06 21.24 -6.20
C THR A 110 2.00 20.26 -5.51
N SER A 111 1.53 19.61 -4.45
CA SER A 111 2.34 18.70 -3.65
C SER A 111 1.46 17.70 -2.91
N ALA A 112 1.89 16.44 -2.83
CA ALA A 112 1.31 15.44 -1.95
C ALA A 112 2.26 15.19 -0.79
N ARG A 113 1.77 15.31 0.45
CA ARG A 113 2.58 15.05 1.65
C ARG A 113 2.59 13.57 1.96
N VAL A 114 3.78 12.97 2.01
CA VAL A 114 3.97 11.64 2.60
C VAL A 114 3.78 11.75 4.11
N VAL A 115 2.92 10.91 4.68
CA VAL A 115 2.64 10.87 6.12
C VAL A 115 3.00 9.47 6.63
N PRO A 116 3.81 9.34 7.69
CA PRO A 116 4.06 8.04 8.30
C PRO A 116 2.74 7.37 8.70
N LEU A 117 2.62 6.07 8.44
CA LEU A 117 1.38 5.34 8.69
C LEU A 117 0.95 5.41 10.17
N ALA A 118 1.92 5.39 11.09
CA ALA A 118 1.67 5.57 12.52
C ALA A 118 1.12 6.95 12.91
N THR A 119 1.30 7.97 12.06
CA THR A 119 0.70 9.30 12.24
C THR A 119 -0.68 9.38 11.60
N TYR A 120 -0.89 8.70 10.45
CA TYR A 120 -2.15 8.73 9.73
C TYR A 120 -3.24 7.83 10.35
N CYS A 121 -2.85 6.66 10.87
CA CYS A 121 -3.76 5.62 11.32
C CYS A 121 -3.69 5.38 12.83
N SER A 122 -4.85 5.41 13.50
CA SER A 122 -4.93 5.19 14.96
C SER A 122 -4.70 3.75 15.39
N ASN A 123 -4.95 2.77 14.52
CA ASN A 123 -4.80 1.36 14.85
C ASN A 123 -4.21 0.55 13.68
N GLN A 124 -3.00 0.05 13.83
CA GLN A 124 -2.37 -0.82 12.85
C GLN A 124 -2.49 -2.27 13.29
N VAL A 125 -3.14 -3.10 12.48
CA VAL A 125 -3.25 -4.54 12.73
C VAL A 125 -2.00 -5.23 12.22
N LEU A 126 -1.28 -5.85 13.15
CA LEU A 126 0.05 -6.41 12.94
C LEU A 126 0.01 -7.94 13.11
N CYS A 127 0.09 -8.66 12.00
CA CYS A 127 0.35 -10.10 11.84
C CYS A 127 1.74 -10.25 11.19
#